data_AF-A0A523KA96-F1
#
_entry.id   AF-A0A523KA96-F1
#
_cell.length_a   1.000
_cell.length_b   1.000
_cell.length_c   1.000
_cell.angle_alpha   90.00
_cell.angle_beta   90.00
_cell.angle_gamma   90.00
#
_symmetry.space_group_name_H-M   'P 1'
#
loop_
_entity.id
_entity.type
_entity.pdbx_description
1 polymer ?
#
loop_
_entity_poly.entity_id
_entity_poly.type
_entity_poly.pdbx_seq_one_letter_code
_entity_poly.pdbx_strand_id
1 'polypeptide(L)'
;MEGLAAAHNDGLLILDEAGTCGARDFGRVIYDLAGGQGKVALNADRALRRARAWRSLFLSIGEIPARQKFEEDGKPIRDGQVLRMLDISIHDGVIRDSHGTSPTHFVNQIKRACSDCR
;
A
#
# COMPACT_ATOMS: atom_id res chain seq x y z
N MET A 1 0.59 11.71 1.11
CA MET A 1 1.18 10.47 0.56
C MET A 1 2.66 10.60 0.21
N GLU A 2 3.12 11.55 -0.60
CA GLU A 2 4.52 11.61 -1.07
C GLU A 2 5.60 11.57 0.03
N GLY A 3 5.37 12.25 1.16
CA GLY A 3 6.31 12.21 2.29
C GLY A 3 6.41 10.82 2.93
N LEU A 4 5.27 10.11 3.03
CA LEU A 4 5.21 8.76 3.57
C LEU A 4 5.89 7.76 2.61
N ALA A 5 5.66 7.91 1.30
CA ALA A 5 6.27 7.08 0.27
C ALA A 5 7.80 7.27 0.24
N ALA A 6 8.28 8.51 0.31
CA ALA A 6 9.71 8.81 0.40
C ALA A 6 10.34 8.30 1.71
N ALA A 7 9.61 8.32 2.83
CA ALA A 7 10.09 7.79 4.11
C ALA A 7 10.19 6.25 4.10
N HIS A 8 9.37 5.56 3.30
CA HIS A 8 9.42 4.11 3.09
C HIS A 8 10.11 3.75 1.77
N ASN A 9 10.99 4.62 1.27
CA ASN A 9 11.76 4.34 0.06
C ASN A 9 12.58 3.06 0.28
N ASP A 10 12.52 2.15 -0.69
CA ASP A 10 13.11 0.81 -0.64
C ASP A 10 12.58 -0.11 0.46
N GLY A 11 11.48 0.29 1.12
CA GLY A 11 10.76 -0.49 2.12
C GLY A 11 9.36 -0.90 1.66
N LEU A 12 8.69 -1.65 2.54
CA LEU A 12 7.27 -1.98 2.40
C LEU A 12 6.41 -0.85 3.00
N LEU A 13 5.48 -0.35 2.21
CA LEU A 13 4.44 0.56 2.67
C LEU A 13 3.10 -0.18 2.78
N ILE A 14 2.55 -0.27 3.98
CA ILE A 14 1.23 -0.88 4.19
C ILE A 14 0.17 0.22 4.04
N LEU A 15 -0.82 -0.04 3.19
CA LEU A 15 -2.00 0.78 3.01
C LEU A 15 -3.13 0.16 3.83
N ASP A 16 -3.51 0.82 4.91
CA ASP A 16 -4.65 0.45 5.72
C ASP A 16 -5.91 1.22 5.25
N GLU A 17 -7.09 0.69 5.57
CA GLU A 17 -8.40 1.32 5.31
C GLU A 17 -8.72 1.65 3.83
N ALA A 18 -8.17 0.90 2.87
CA ALA A 18 -8.49 1.09 1.44
C ALA A 18 -10.00 1.09 1.13
N GLY A 19 -10.82 0.43 1.96
CA GLY A 19 -12.28 0.39 1.85
C GLY A 19 -12.96 1.76 2.05
N THR A 20 -12.42 2.63 2.92
CA THR A 20 -13.00 3.96 3.19
C THR A 20 -12.60 5.00 2.14
N CYS A 21 -11.56 4.70 1.35
CA CYS A 21 -11.12 5.55 0.26
C CYS A 21 -12.12 5.50 -0.90
N GLY A 22 -12.43 6.64 -1.53
CA GLY A 22 -13.21 6.64 -2.76
C GLY A 22 -12.43 6.01 -3.92
N ALA A 23 -13.10 5.25 -4.79
CA ALA A 23 -12.51 4.55 -5.94
C ALA A 23 -11.53 5.38 -6.78
N ARG A 24 -11.91 6.63 -7.08
CA ARG A 24 -11.07 7.57 -7.83
C ARG A 24 -9.80 7.96 -7.08
N ASP A 25 -9.92 8.24 -5.80
CA ASP A 25 -8.78 8.65 -4.97
C ASP A 25 -7.86 7.46 -4.74
N PHE A 26 -8.41 6.27 -4.55
CA PHE A 26 -7.67 5.03 -4.45
C PHE A 26 -6.83 4.79 -5.72
N GLY A 27 -7.46 4.87 -6.90
CA GLY A 27 -6.74 4.77 -8.18
C GLY A 27 -5.62 5.81 -8.33
N ARG A 28 -5.86 7.06 -7.92
CA ARG A 28 -4.82 8.11 -7.93
C ARG A 28 -3.66 7.76 -7.00
N VAL A 29 -3.95 7.30 -5.78
CA VAL A 29 -2.92 6.91 -4.81
C VAL A 29 -2.04 5.78 -5.36
N ILE A 30 -2.64 4.74 -5.96
CA ILE A 30 -1.87 3.64 -6.58
C ILE A 30 -0.98 4.16 -7.71
N TYR A 31 -1.49 5.05 -8.56
CA TYR A 31 -0.69 5.68 -9.61
C TYR A 31 0.48 6.51 -9.07
N ASP A 32 0.22 7.35 -8.08
CA ASP A 32 1.25 8.21 -7.50
C ASP A 32 2.33 7.35 -6.81
N LEU A 33 1.93 6.34 -6.04
CA LEU A 33 2.86 5.42 -5.36
C LEU A 33 3.72 4.65 -6.36
N ALA A 34 3.12 4.03 -7.37
CA ALA A 34 3.84 3.28 -8.40
C ALA A 34 4.69 4.18 -9.32
N GLY A 35 4.31 5.45 -9.47
CA GLY A 35 5.05 6.43 -10.26
C GLY A 35 6.38 6.84 -9.65
N GLY A 36 6.55 6.70 -8.34
CA GLY A 36 7.84 6.91 -7.69
C GLY A 36 8.30 8.37 -7.60
N GLN A 37 7.46 9.34 -7.94
CA GLN A 37 7.83 10.75 -8.00
C GLN A 37 6.70 11.64 -7.47
N GLY A 38 7.11 12.61 -6.66
CA GLY A 38 6.23 13.64 -6.13
C GLY A 38 6.05 14.80 -7.12
N LYS A 39 5.04 15.62 -6.89
CA LYS A 39 4.78 16.81 -7.70
C LYS A 39 5.86 17.86 -7.47
N VAL A 40 6.32 18.47 -8.56
CA VAL A 40 7.16 19.66 -8.50
C VAL A 40 6.31 20.80 -7.95
N ALA A 41 6.87 21.54 -6.98
CA ALA A 41 6.22 22.68 -6.36
C ALA A 41 7.21 23.85 -6.32
N LEU A 42 6.70 25.08 -6.28
CA LEU A 42 7.54 26.24 -6.02
C LEU A 42 7.87 26.34 -4.52
N ASN A 43 9.06 26.82 -4.19
CA ASN A 43 9.41 27.24 -2.84
C ASN A 43 8.94 28.68 -2.59
N ALA A 44 9.15 29.19 -1.36
CA ALA A 44 8.75 30.54 -0.98
C ALA A 44 9.40 31.62 -1.86
N ASP A 45 10.59 31.34 -2.39
CA ASP A 45 11.36 32.24 -3.26
C ASP A 45 10.99 32.12 -4.74
N ARG A 46 9.87 31.45 -5.06
CA ARG A 46 9.40 31.18 -6.44
C ARG A 46 10.38 30.41 -7.31
N ALA A 47 11.31 29.67 -6.71
CA ALA A 47 12.16 28.69 -7.38
C ALA A 47 11.53 27.30 -7.34
N LEU A 48 11.84 26.45 -8.33
CA LEU A 48 11.35 25.07 -8.37
C LEU A 48 12.01 24.24 -7.26
N ARG A 49 11.20 23.70 -6.35
CA ARG A 49 11.65 22.73 -5.35
C ARG A 49 11.83 21.37 -6.02
N ARG A 50 12.94 20.69 -5.70
CA ARG A 50 13.19 19.32 -6.17
C ARG A 50 12.05 18.39 -5.72
N ALA A 51 11.47 17.67 -6.67
CA ALA A 51 10.47 16.65 -6.39
C ALA A 51 11.07 15.55 -5.51
N ARG A 52 10.26 15.01 -4.59
CA ARG A 52 10.61 13.77 -3.91
C ARG A 52 10.61 12.63 -4.93
N ALA A 53 11.49 11.66 -4.75
CA ALA A 53 11.48 10.42 -5.51
C ALA A 53 11.54 9.24 -4.55
N TRP A 54 10.94 8.13 -4.95
CA TRP A 54 10.93 6.88 -4.19
C TRP A 54 10.80 5.68 -5.13
N ARG A 55 11.17 4.51 -4.60
CA ARG A 55 10.86 3.18 -5.08
C ARG A 55 10.16 2.48 -3.93
N SER A 56 8.91 2.06 -4.13
CA SER A 56 8.11 1.45 -3.07
C SER A 56 7.56 0.10 -3.51
N LEU A 57 7.55 -0.83 -2.56
CA LEU A 57 6.61 -1.94 -2.56
C LEU A 57 5.46 -1.53 -1.65
N PHE A 58 4.22 -1.66 -2.09
CA PHE A 58 3.07 -1.38 -1.22
C PHE A 58 2.08 -2.55 -1.20
N LEU A 59 1.47 -2.74 -0.05
CA LEU A 59 0.49 -3.80 0.20
C LEU A 59 -0.76 -3.17 0.83
N SER A 60 -1.92 -3.44 0.26
CA SER A 60 -3.20 -3.18 0.92
C SER A 60 -3.65 -4.43 1.64
N ILE A 61 -4.13 -4.29 2.87
CA ILE A 61 -4.69 -5.39 3.68
C ILE A 61 -6.21 -5.32 3.79
N GLY A 62 -6.87 -4.66 2.84
CA GLY A 62 -8.32 -4.44 2.84
C GLY A 62 -9.15 -5.66 2.44
N GLU A 63 -10.43 -5.63 2.81
CA GLU A 63 -11.43 -6.66 2.50
C GLU A 63 -11.91 -6.65 1.04
N ILE A 64 -11.62 -5.56 0.31
CA ILE A 64 -12.08 -5.33 -1.06
C ILE A 64 -10.87 -5.44 -2.00
N PRO A 65 -10.93 -6.31 -3.03
CA PRO A 65 -9.93 -6.38 -4.09
C PRO A 65 -9.76 -5.03 -4.80
N ALA A 66 -8.54 -4.69 -5.20
CA ALA A 66 -8.24 -3.44 -5.91
C ALA A 66 -9.05 -3.32 -7.20
N ARG A 67 -9.22 -4.41 -7.95
CA ARG A 67 -10.08 -4.44 -9.15
C ARG A 67 -11.51 -4.01 -8.83
N GLN A 68 -12.13 -4.63 -7.84
CA GLN A 68 -13.49 -4.29 -7.41
C GLN A 68 -13.57 -2.83 -6.97
N LYS A 69 -12.54 -2.34 -6.27
CA LYS A 69 -12.47 -0.95 -5.84
C LYS A 69 -12.40 0.05 -7.00
N PHE A 70 -11.73 -0.30 -8.10
CA PHE A 70 -11.68 0.55 -9.30
C PHE A 70 -13.02 0.59 -10.05
N GLU A 71 -13.78 -0.50 -10.04
CA GLU A 71 -15.09 -0.60 -10.72
C GLU A 71 -16.15 0.29 -10.06
N GLU A 72 -16.03 0.59 -8.77
CA GLU A 72 -16.91 1.50 -8.03
C GLU A 72 -17.00 2.92 -8.64
N ASP A 73 -15.98 3.42 -9.37
CA ASP A 73 -16.03 4.76 -10.04
C ASP A 73 -16.90 4.75 -11.32
N GLY A 74 -17.47 3.59 -11.71
CA GLY A 74 -18.34 3.45 -12.88
C GLY A 74 -17.65 3.68 -14.22
N LYS A 75 -16.31 3.78 -14.22
CA LYS A 75 -15.49 3.99 -15.42
C LYS A 75 -14.80 2.69 -15.80
N PRO A 76 -14.49 2.49 -17.10
CA PRO A 76 -13.65 1.38 -17.52
C PRO A 76 -12.32 1.42 -16.77
N ILE A 77 -11.97 0.31 -16.13
CA ILE A 77 -10.66 0.16 -15.51
C ILE A 77 -9.60 0.23 -16.61
N ARG A 78 -8.55 1.02 -16.37
CA ARG A 78 -7.39 1.03 -17.27
C ARG A 78 -6.51 -0.14 -16.91
N ASP A 79 -6.05 -0.93 -17.88
CA ASP A 79 -5.15 -2.07 -17.63
C ASP A 79 -3.90 -1.68 -16.83
N GLY A 80 -3.41 -0.45 -17.06
CA GLY A 80 -2.31 0.12 -16.29
C GLY A 80 -2.56 0.26 -14.78
N GLN A 81 -3.81 0.32 -14.31
CA GLN A 81 -4.15 0.34 -12.88
C GLN A 81 -3.99 -1.04 -12.26
N VAL A 82 -4.51 -2.07 -12.93
CA VAL A 82 -4.46 -3.46 -12.43
C VAL A 82 -3.03 -4.01 -12.46
N LEU A 83 -2.20 -3.59 -13.43
CA LEU A 83 -0.78 -3.98 -13.48
C LEU A 83 0.05 -3.37 -12.35
N ARG A 84 -0.43 -2.29 -11.70
CA ARG A 84 0.29 -1.60 -10.61
C ARG A 84 -0.11 -2.10 -9.23
N MET A 85 -1.22 -2.82 -9.13
CA MET A 85 -1.69 -3.40 -7.87
C MET A 85 -2.32 -4.76 -8.16
N LEU A 86 -1.59 -5.82 -7.77
CA LEU A 86 -2.02 -7.19 -7.95
C LEU A 86 -2.80 -7.66 -6.73
N ASP A 87 -4.00 -8.18 -6.96
CA ASP A 87 -4.79 -8.84 -5.94
C ASP A 87 -4.27 -10.28 -5.74
N ILE A 88 -3.94 -10.63 -4.49
CA ILE A 88 -3.50 -11.97 -4.11
C ILE A 88 -4.59 -12.61 -3.26
N SER A 89 -5.32 -13.56 -3.81
CA SER A 89 -6.34 -14.31 -3.10
C SER A 89 -5.72 -15.29 -2.11
N ILE A 90 -6.18 -15.26 -0.86
CA ILE A 90 -5.72 -16.15 0.22
C ILE A 90 -6.92 -16.93 0.73
N HIS A 91 -6.96 -18.24 0.44
CA HIS A 91 -8.10 -19.10 0.79
C HIS A 91 -7.86 -19.88 2.10
N ASP A 92 -6.64 -20.36 2.31
CA ASP A 92 -6.30 -21.25 3.43
C ASP A 92 -5.55 -20.53 4.58
N GLY A 93 -5.68 -19.21 4.65
CA GLY A 93 -4.95 -18.36 5.59
C GLY A 93 -3.50 -18.08 5.18
N VAL A 94 -2.90 -17.08 5.84
CA VAL A 94 -1.53 -16.60 5.53
C VAL A 94 -0.46 -17.49 6.18
N ILE A 95 -0.73 -17.98 7.39
CA ILE A 95 0.20 -18.78 8.18
C ILE A 95 0.01 -20.25 7.84
N ARG A 96 0.97 -20.83 7.12
CA ARG A 96 0.94 -22.25 6.71
C ARG A 96 1.51 -23.21 7.73
N ASP A 97 2.51 -22.76 8.50
CA ASP A 97 3.12 -23.53 9.59
C ASP A 97 3.10 -22.66 10.85
N SER A 98 2.46 -23.18 11.89
CA SER A 98 2.32 -22.56 13.21
C SER A 98 3.12 -23.30 14.28
N HIS A 99 4.04 -24.19 13.87
CA HIS A 99 4.96 -24.93 14.74
C HIS A 99 4.27 -25.63 15.91
N GLY A 100 3.16 -26.33 15.62
CA GLY A 100 2.40 -27.08 16.62
C GLY A 100 1.43 -26.24 17.48
N THR A 101 1.28 -24.94 17.19
CA THR A 101 0.31 -24.06 17.85
C THR A 101 -0.84 -23.66 16.92
N SER A 102 -1.84 -22.92 17.39
CA SER A 102 -2.81 -22.31 16.48
C SER A 102 -2.19 -21.09 15.78
N PRO A 103 -2.56 -20.78 14.51
CA PRO A 103 -2.06 -19.60 13.80
C PRO A 103 -2.17 -18.30 14.59
N THR A 104 -3.31 -18.10 15.28
CA THR A 104 -3.54 -16.94 16.14
C THR A 104 -2.53 -16.87 17.30
N HIS A 105 -2.28 -18.01 17.95
CA HIS A 105 -1.32 -18.06 19.06
C HIS A 105 0.11 -17.78 18.57
N PHE A 106 0.50 -18.37 17.43
CA PHE A 106 1.80 -18.14 16.80
C PHE A 106 2.03 -16.65 16.45
N VAL A 107 1.06 -16.00 15.80
CA VAL A 107 1.14 -14.57 15.47
C VAL A 107 1.25 -13.71 16.72
N ASN A 108 0.50 -14.02 17.77
CA ASN A 108 0.58 -13.29 19.04
C ASN A 108 1.95 -13.46 19.72
N GLN A 109 2.56 -14.64 19.61
CA GLN A 109 3.91 -14.89 20.12
C GLN A 109 4.96 -14.05 19.37
N ILE A 110 4.90 -14.00 18.04
CA ILE A 110 5.79 -13.16 17.22
C ILE A 110 5.65 -11.69 17.63
N LYS A 111 4.41 -11.20 17.74
CA LYS A 111 4.14 -9.80 18.14
C LYS A 111 4.76 -9.46 19.49
N ARG A 112 4.64 -10.35 20.49
CA ARG A 112 5.25 -10.17 21.82
C ARG A 112 6.78 -10.15 21.73
N ALA A 113 7.37 -11.12 21.03
CA ALA A 113 8.83 -11.18 20.87
C ALA A 113 9.40 -9.92 20.20
N CYS A 114 8.70 -9.38 19.19
CA CYS A 114 9.09 -8.14 18.54
C CYS A 114 8.85 -6.88 19.40
N SER A 115 7.82 -6.86 20.26
CA SER A 115 7.59 -5.72 21.16
C SER A 115 8.61 -5.64 22.28
N ASP A 116 9.13 -6.79 22.72
CA ASP A 116 10.08 -6.91 23.83
C ASP A 116 11.52 -6.60 23.40
N CYS A 117 11.80 -6.56 22.08
CA CYS A 117 13.03 -6.00 21.53
C CYS A 117 12.94 -4.47 21.48
N ARG A 118 13.04 -3.82 22.64
CA ARG A 118 13.34 -2.38 22.76
C ARG A 118 14.65 -2.16 23.50
#